data_AF-X1R996-F1
#
_entry.id   AF-X1R996-F1
#
_cell.length_a   1.000
_cell.length_b   1.000
_cell.length_c   1.000
_cell.angle_alpha   90.00
_cell.angle_beta   90.00
_cell.angle_gamma   90.00
#
_symmetry.space_group_name_H-M   'P 1'
#
loop_
_entity.id
_entity.type
_entity.pdbx_description
1 polymer ?
#
loop_
_entity_poly.entity_id
_entity_poly.type
_entity_poly.pdbx_seq_one_letter_code
_entity_poly.pdbx_strand_id
1 'polypeptide(L)'
;MSIKNAPSSAYQWYGSLGTPETSSGWLAIDETWTYRNDPGGAYAFVSVIDYDLQQIVFAQNLGPIMKGKNYIFDCATGQLLSQRAV
;
A
#
# COMPACT_ATOMS: atom_id res chain seq x y z
N MET A 1 -2.20 -4.27 4.57
CA MET A 1 -2.21 -3.85 3.16
C MET A 1 -1.15 -4.63 2.42
N SER A 2 -1.39 -5.06 1.19
CA SER A 2 -0.41 -5.75 0.36
C SER A 2 -0.45 -5.24 -1.08
N ILE A 3 0.51 -5.68 -1.90
CA ILE A 3 0.60 -5.39 -3.32
C ILE A 3 0.13 -6.60 -4.14
N LYS A 4 -0.52 -6.34 -5.28
CA LYS A 4 -0.71 -7.35 -6.33
C LYS A 4 -0.40 -6.79 -7.71
N ASN A 5 -0.16 -7.68 -8.67
CA ASN A 5 0.16 -7.34 -10.05
C ASN A 5 1.33 -6.35 -10.17
N ALA A 6 2.33 -6.46 -9.29
CA ALA A 6 3.52 -5.61 -9.36
C ALA A 6 4.23 -5.77 -10.71
N PRO A 7 4.82 -4.69 -11.27
CA PRO A 7 5.69 -4.80 -12.44
C PRO A 7 6.78 -5.84 -12.21
N SER A 8 7.24 -6.52 -13.26
CA SER A 8 8.28 -7.57 -13.14
C SER A 8 9.62 -7.05 -12.59
N SER A 9 9.89 -5.74 -12.73
CA SER A 9 11.07 -5.08 -12.17
C SER A 9 10.91 -4.64 -10.71
N ALA A 10 9.72 -4.79 -10.12
CA ALA A 10 9.45 -4.32 -8.77
C ALA A 10 10.28 -5.06 -7.72
N TYR A 11 10.90 -4.31 -6.82
CA TYR A 11 11.79 -4.81 -5.77
C TYR A 11 11.21 -4.58 -4.37
N GLN A 12 10.76 -3.35 -4.09
CA GLN A 12 10.21 -2.98 -2.78
C GLN A 12 9.03 -2.04 -2.94
N TRP A 13 8.20 -1.98 -1.90
CA TRP A 13 7.10 -1.04 -1.81
C TRP A 13 7.03 -0.36 -0.45
N TYR A 14 6.40 0.80 -0.45
CA TYR A 14 6.19 1.64 0.72
C TYR A 14 4.73 2.06 0.76
N GLY A 15 4.11 1.89 1.93
CA GLY A 15 2.79 2.40 2.25
C GLY A 15 2.86 3.45 3.36
N SER A 16 2.06 4.51 3.25
CA SER A 16 1.82 5.45 4.34
C SER A 16 0.36 5.88 4.40
N LEU A 17 -0.09 6.30 5.58
CA LEU A 17 -1.41 6.87 5.82
C LEU A 17 -1.22 8.29 6.33
N GLY A 18 -1.93 9.26 5.74
CA GLY A 18 -1.65 10.68 5.97
C GLY A 18 -1.93 11.22 7.38
N THR A 19 -2.84 10.60 8.15
CA THR A 19 -3.20 11.07 9.51
C THR A 19 -3.86 9.98 10.36
N PRO A 20 -3.32 9.65 11.56
CA PRO A 20 -1.94 9.95 11.99
C PRO A 20 -0.94 9.38 10.98
N GLU A 21 0.17 10.08 10.77
CA GLU A 21 1.22 9.62 9.86
C GLU A 21 1.77 8.28 10.36
N THR A 22 1.50 7.22 9.62
CA THR A 22 2.02 5.88 9.91
C THR A 22 2.49 5.25 8.62
N SER A 23 3.66 4.63 8.68
CA SER A 23 4.36 4.08 7.53
C SER A 23 4.65 2.60 7.73
N SER A 24 4.66 1.85 6.64
CA SER A 24 5.14 0.46 6.61
C SER A 24 6.66 0.32 6.71
N GLY A 25 7.42 1.38 6.39
CA GLY A 25 8.79 1.24 5.90
C GLY A 25 8.83 0.64 4.49
N TRP A 26 10.03 0.40 3.95
CA TRP A 26 10.20 -0.34 2.69
C TRP A 26 10.05 -1.84 2.98
N LEU A 27 9.08 -2.46 2.33
CA LEU A 27 8.75 -3.88 2.43
C LEU A 27 9.07 -4.58 1.10
N ALA A 28 9.35 -5.88 1.16
CA ALA A 28 9.41 -6.69 -0.06
C ALA A 28 8.03 -6.74 -0.77
N ILE A 29 7.99 -6.97 -2.08
CA ILE A 29 6.74 -6.94 -2.87
C ILE A 29 5.68 -7.94 -2.38
N ASP A 30 6.11 -9.07 -1.82
CA ASP A 30 5.24 -10.12 -1.27
C ASP A 30 4.90 -9.92 0.22
N GLU A 31 5.54 -8.97 0.89
CA GLU A 31 5.27 -8.66 2.28
C GLU A 31 3.96 -7.87 2.45
N THR A 32 3.26 -8.18 3.53
CA THR A 32 2.02 -7.50 3.91
C THR A 32 2.29 -6.54 5.05
N TRP A 33 1.89 -5.29 4.88
CA TRP A 33 1.89 -4.30 5.96
C TRP A 33 0.70 -4.50 6.90
N THR A 34 0.98 -4.94 8.13
CA THR A 34 0.00 -4.94 9.22
C THR A 34 0.18 -3.69 10.06
N TYR A 35 -0.65 -2.67 9.85
CA TYR A 35 -0.65 -1.49 10.70
C TYR A 35 -1.35 -1.79 12.03
N ARG A 36 -0.77 -1.32 13.14
CA ARG A 36 -1.21 -1.66 14.51
C ARG A 36 -2.41 -0.83 14.99
N ASN A 37 -2.55 0.39 14.48
CA ASN A 37 -3.59 1.34 14.87
C ASN A 37 -4.67 1.41 13.80
N ASP A 38 -5.92 1.63 14.21
CA ASP A 38 -7.08 1.79 13.31
C ASP A 38 -6.99 3.12 12.57
N PRO A 39 -6.73 3.13 11.25
CA PRO A 39 -6.56 4.36 10.49
C PRO A 39 -7.87 4.77 9.80
N GLY A 40 -9.01 4.43 10.41
CA GLY A 40 -10.33 4.74 9.86
C GLY A 40 -10.45 6.20 9.43
N GLY A 41 -10.80 6.42 8.16
CA GLY A 41 -10.91 7.74 7.53
C GLY A 41 -9.63 8.28 6.90
N ALA A 42 -8.47 7.64 7.11
CA ALA A 42 -7.22 8.06 6.48
C ALA A 42 -7.19 7.75 4.98
N TYR A 43 -6.39 8.51 4.24
CA TYR A 43 -6.04 8.23 2.86
C TYR A 43 -4.62 7.68 2.77
N ALA A 44 -4.43 6.67 1.93
CA ALA A 44 -3.17 6.00 1.75
C ALA A 44 -2.37 6.56 0.58
N PHE A 45 -1.07 6.39 0.73
CA PHE A 45 -0.03 6.57 -0.27
C PHE A 45 0.68 5.23 -0.48
N VAL A 46 0.98 4.89 -1.73
CA VAL A 46 1.76 3.73 -2.12
C VAL A 46 2.83 4.14 -3.14
N SER A 47 4.07 3.71 -2.89
CA SER A 47 5.18 3.77 -3.85
C SER A 47 5.78 2.40 -4.05
N VAL A 48 6.15 2.07 -5.28
CA VAL A 48 6.89 0.85 -5.63
C VAL A 48 8.15 1.26 -6.36
N ILE A 49 9.27 0.66 -5.98
CA ILE A 49 10.59 0.90 -6.57
C ILE A 49 11.16 -0.37 -7.20
N ASP A 50 12.08 -0.22 -8.15
CA ASP A 50 12.89 -1.30 -8.69
C ASP A 50 14.23 -1.48 -7.93
N TYR A 51 15.07 -2.40 -8.42
CA TYR A 51 16.38 -2.70 -7.84
C TYR A 51 17.39 -1.54 -7.94
N ASP A 52 17.18 -0.60 -8.88
CA ASP A 52 17.98 0.61 -9.03
C ASP A 52 17.43 1.78 -8.18
N LEU A 53 16.51 1.45 -7.26
CA LEU A 53 15.81 2.38 -6.37
C LEU A 53 15.01 3.46 -7.12
N GLN A 54 14.65 3.21 -8.38
CA GLN A 54 13.80 4.12 -9.15
C GLN A 54 12.34 3.86 -8.82
N GLN A 55 11.56 4.93 -8.66
CA GLN A 55 10.12 4.83 -8.48
C GLN A 55 9.45 4.46 -9.80
N ILE A 56 8.81 3.29 -9.81
CA ILE A 56 8.14 2.73 -10.99
C ILE A 56 6.61 2.75 -10.86
N VAL A 57 6.09 2.84 -9.63
CA VAL A 57 4.66 3.07 -9.37
C VAL A 57 4.52 4.08 -8.23
N PHE A 58 3.60 5.02 -8.40
CA PHE A 58 3.23 6.00 -7.38
C PHE A 58 1.72 6.21 -7.40
N ALA A 59 1.08 6.09 -6.24
CA ALA A 59 -0.34 6.36 -6.08
C ALA A 59 -0.63 6.99 -4.72
N GLN A 60 -1.52 7.99 -4.71
CA GLN A 60 -1.87 8.77 -3.53
C GLN A 60 -3.37 9.00 -3.47
N ASN A 61 -3.86 9.50 -2.34
CA ASN A 61 -5.29 9.68 -2.07
C ASN A 61 -6.09 8.37 -2.20
N LEU A 62 -5.47 7.24 -1.86
CA LEU A 62 -6.07 5.91 -1.93
C LEU A 62 -6.93 5.66 -0.69
N GLY A 63 -8.25 5.75 -0.82
CA GLY A 63 -9.15 5.56 0.32
C GLY A 63 -10.52 6.18 0.13
N PRO A 64 -11.25 6.44 1.23
CA PRO A 64 -10.80 6.33 2.62
C PRO A 64 -10.59 4.88 3.09
N ILE A 65 -9.64 4.69 4.02
CA ILE A 65 -9.43 3.42 4.72
C ILE A 65 -10.51 3.25 5.79
N MET A 66 -11.10 2.06 5.86
CA MET A 66 -12.21 1.71 6.73
C MET A 66 -11.73 0.70 7.76
N LYS A 67 -12.18 0.87 9.00
CA LYS A 67 -11.90 -0.03 10.11
C LYS A 67 -12.28 -1.47 9.77
N GLY A 68 -11.43 -2.42 10.17
CA GLY A 68 -11.70 -3.86 10.05
C GLY A 68 -11.69 -4.37 8.60
N LYS A 69 -11.00 -3.66 7.70
CA LYS A 69 -10.81 -4.08 6.31
C LYS A 69 -9.34 -4.38 6.05
N ASN A 70 -9.12 -5.38 5.21
CA ASN A 70 -7.84 -5.59 4.56
C ASN A 70 -7.84 -4.87 3.23
N TYR A 71 -6.67 -4.45 2.77
CA TYR A 71 -6.51 -3.68 1.55
C TYR A 71 -5.42 -4.27 0.67
N ILE A 72 -5.65 -4.30 -0.63
CA ILE A 72 -4.67 -4.70 -1.63
C ILE A 72 -4.57 -3.57 -2.65
N PHE A 73 -3.37 -3.04 -2.87
CA PHE A 73 -3.10 -2.12 -3.95
C PHE A 73 -2.76 -2.89 -5.22
N ASP A 74 -3.48 -2.62 -6.31
CA ASP A 74 -3.28 -3.23 -7.61
C ASP A 74 -2.41 -2.33 -8.49
N CYS A 75 -1.14 -2.70 -8.69
CA CYS A 75 -0.23 -1.89 -9.49
C CYS A 75 -0.65 -1.80 -10.97
N ALA A 76 -1.44 -2.74 -11.49
CA ALA A 76 -1.89 -2.71 -12.88
C ALA A 76 -2.99 -1.68 -13.12
N THR A 77 -3.82 -1.40 -12.10
CA THR A 77 -4.96 -0.48 -12.21
C THR A 77 -4.78 0.81 -11.42
N GLY A 78 -3.81 0.87 -10.51
CA GLY A 78 -3.61 1.98 -9.58
C GLY A 78 -4.71 2.08 -8.52
N GLN A 79 -5.53 1.04 -8.33
CA GLN A 79 -6.66 1.04 -7.41
C GLN A 79 -6.35 0.35 -6.09
N LEU A 80 -6.98 0.85 -5.02
CA LEU A 80 -6.97 0.21 -3.72
C LEU A 80 -8.25 -0.62 -3.52
N LEU A 81 -8.11 -1.93 -3.41
CA LEU A 81 -9.22 -2.87 -3.25
C LEU A 81 -9.41 -3.21 -1.77
N SER A 82 -10.62 -3.07 -1.26
CA SER A 82 -10.96 -3.46 0.12
C SER A 82 -11.53 -4.88 0.17
N GLN A 83 -11.13 -5.63 1.19
CA GLN A 83 -11.65 -6.96 1.51
C GLN A 83 -12.20 -6.96 2.93
N ARG A 84 -13.28 -7.71 3.18
CA ARG A 84 -13.75 -7.96 4.55
C ARG A 84 -12.67 -8.76 5.28
N ALA A 85 -12.27 -8.34 6.47
CA ALA A 85 -11.51 -9.20 7.35
C ALA A 85 -12.38 -10.42 7.70
N VAL A 86 -11.82 -11.62 7.59
CA VAL A 86 -12.49 -12.89 7.95
C VAL A 86 -12.48 -13.04 9.47
#